data_AF-A0A834SES5-F1
#
_entry.id   AF-A0A834SES5-F1
#
_cell.length_a   1.000
_cell.length_b   1.000
_cell.length_c   1.000
_cell.angle_alpha   90.00
_cell.angle_beta   90.00
_cell.angle_gamma   90.00
#
_symmetry.space_group_name_H-M   'P 1'
#
loop_
_entity.id
_entity.type
_entity.pdbx_description
1 polymer ?
#
loop_
_entity_poly.entity_id
_entity_poly.type
_entity_poly.pdbx_seq_one_letter_code
_entity_poly.pdbx_strand_id
1 'polypeptide(L)'
;MLLKYRPEDKAEKKERLLKRAQAEAEGKTVEAKKPIVVKYGLNHVTYLIEQIVHKKTASVLCLTTVKNEDKLEFSKILEAIKANFNDKYDEYRKKWGGGIMGSKSQARTKAKERLLAKEAAQRMS
;
A
#
# COMPACT_ATOMS: atom_id res chain seq x y z
N MET A 1 12.82 3.25 4.46
CA MET A 1 12.67 1.99 3.69
C MET A 1 12.50 2.14 2.16
N LEU A 2 11.28 2.18 1.59
CA LEU A 2 10.99 1.71 0.21
C LEU A 2 11.78 2.34 -0.95
N LEU A 3 12.20 3.61 -0.84
CA LEU A 3 13.03 4.29 -1.85
C LEU A 3 14.36 3.56 -2.13
N LYS A 4 14.91 2.82 -1.15
CA LYS A 4 16.16 2.05 -1.27
C LYS A 4 16.07 0.83 -2.23
N TYR A 5 14.86 0.42 -2.62
CA TYR A 5 14.59 -0.84 -3.34
C TYR A 5 13.90 -0.62 -4.69
N ARG A 6 13.96 0.61 -5.22
CA ARG A 6 13.41 0.95 -6.55
C ARG A 6 14.00 0.05 -7.63
N PRO A 7 13.19 -0.50 -8.54
CA PRO A 7 13.70 -1.20 -9.71
C PRO A 7 14.23 -0.19 -10.75
N GLU A 8 15.30 -0.58 -11.43
CA GLU A 8 16.01 0.22 -12.43
C GLU A 8 15.10 0.75 -13.54
N ASP A 9 15.35 1.99 -13.97
CA ASP A 9 14.74 2.55 -15.18
C ASP A 9 15.41 2.04 -16.47
N LYS A 10 14.97 2.54 -17.63
CA LYS A 10 15.50 2.11 -18.94
C LYS A 10 16.92 2.62 -19.23
N ALA A 11 17.30 3.78 -18.70
CA ALA A 11 18.62 4.39 -18.87
C ALA A 11 19.64 3.74 -17.93
N GLU A 12 19.31 3.62 -16.63
CA GLU A 12 20.12 2.91 -15.63
C GLU A 12 20.41 1.47 -16.05
N LYS A 13 19.38 0.76 -16.54
CA LYS A 13 19.54 -0.61 -17.06
C LYS A 13 20.47 -0.66 -18.28
N LYS A 14 20.40 0.31 -19.20
CA LYS A 14 21.29 0.41 -20.37
C LYS A 14 22.73 0.67 -19.93
N GLU A 15 22.92 1.62 -19.01
CA GLU A 15 24.24 1.99 -18.48
C GLU A 15 24.92 0.83 -17.75
N ARG A 16 24.18 0.10 -16.89
CA ARG A 16 24.72 -1.10 -16.23
C ARG A 16 25.14 -2.17 -17.24
N LEU A 17 24.37 -2.38 -18.30
CA LEU A 17 24.72 -3.36 -19.35
C LEU A 17 25.99 -2.95 -20.11
N LEU A 18 26.16 -1.66 -20.42
CA LEU A 18 27.37 -1.13 -21.06
C LEU A 18 28.61 -1.25 -20.14
N LYS A 19 28.49 -0.81 -18.89
CA LYS A 19 29.56 -0.93 -17.88
C LYS A 19 29.95 -2.39 -17.62
N ARG A 20 28.99 -3.31 -17.64
CA ARG A 20 29.25 -4.75 -17.52
C ARG A 20 29.99 -5.30 -18.74
N ALA A 21 29.55 -4.97 -19.95
CA ALA A 21 30.24 -5.40 -21.18
C ALA A 21 31.69 -4.89 -21.26
N GLN A 22 31.95 -3.66 -20.78
CA GLN A 22 33.31 -3.13 -20.65
C GLN A 22 34.14 -3.91 -19.63
N ALA A 23 33.61 -4.18 -18.43
CA ALA A 23 34.32 -4.95 -17.40
C ALA A 23 34.61 -6.41 -17.83
N GLU A 24 33.70 -7.04 -18.57
CA GLU A 24 33.87 -8.38 -19.14
C GLU A 24 34.90 -8.38 -20.29
N ALA A 25 34.94 -7.34 -21.12
CA ALA A 25 35.97 -7.15 -22.16
C ALA A 25 37.36 -6.84 -21.57
N GLU A 26 37.44 -6.19 -20.41
CA GLU A 26 38.67 -5.98 -19.64
C GLU A 26 39.11 -7.22 -18.84
N GLY A 27 38.42 -8.37 -18.98
CA GLY A 27 38.77 -9.64 -18.35
C GLY A 27 38.57 -9.69 -16.82
N LYS A 28 37.86 -8.71 -16.24
CA LYS A 28 37.62 -8.64 -14.80
C LYS A 28 36.46 -9.55 -14.40
N THR A 29 36.64 -10.36 -13.36
CA THR A 29 35.63 -11.31 -12.87
C THR A 29 34.43 -10.58 -12.25
N VAL A 30 33.32 -10.50 -13.00
CA VAL A 30 32.12 -9.74 -12.59
C VAL A 30 31.28 -10.52 -11.56
N GLU A 31 31.73 -10.56 -10.31
CA GLU A 31 30.95 -11.08 -9.17
C GLU A 31 29.82 -10.09 -8.76
N ALA A 32 28.85 -9.92 -9.66
CA ALA A 32 27.72 -9.02 -9.45
C ALA A 32 26.75 -9.56 -8.38
N LYS A 33 26.95 -9.15 -7.12
CA LYS A 33 26.00 -9.39 -6.02
C LYS A 33 24.59 -9.00 -6.44
N LYS A 34 23.69 -9.99 -6.46
CA LYS A 34 22.34 -9.89 -7.04
C LYS A 34 21.55 -8.73 -6.41
N PRO A 35 21.11 -7.72 -7.18
CA PRO A 35 20.45 -6.54 -6.62
C PRO A 35 19.09 -6.91 -6.01
N ILE A 36 18.85 -6.46 -4.78
CA ILE A 36 17.56 -6.60 -4.10
C ILE A 36 16.64 -5.49 -4.61
N VAL A 37 15.63 -5.87 -5.39
CA VAL A 37 14.68 -4.93 -6.01
C VAL A 37 13.24 -5.35 -5.72
N VAL A 38 12.36 -4.36 -5.59
CA VAL A 38 10.91 -4.55 -5.51
C VAL A 38 10.39 -5.26 -6.76
N LYS A 39 9.55 -6.30 -6.58
CA LYS A 39 8.87 -6.97 -7.70
C LYS A 39 7.60 -6.23 -8.10
N TYR A 40 7.25 -6.32 -9.38
CA TYR A 40 6.07 -5.66 -9.95
C TYR A 40 5.49 -6.44 -11.13
N GLY A 41 4.18 -6.37 -11.29
CA GLY A 41 3.38 -6.84 -12.43
C GLY A 41 2.21 -7.67 -11.94
N LEU A 42 1.00 -7.51 -12.51
CA LEU A 42 -0.19 -8.31 -12.12
C LEU A 42 0.16 -9.81 -12.08
N ASN A 43 0.78 -10.34 -13.13
CA ASN A 43 1.15 -11.77 -13.22
C ASN A 43 2.39 -12.17 -12.39
N HIS A 44 3.01 -11.25 -11.65
CA HIS A 44 4.28 -11.44 -10.91
C HIS A 44 4.16 -11.07 -9.42
N VAL A 45 3.06 -10.44 -9.02
CA VAL A 45 2.78 -9.98 -7.65
C VAL A 45 1.28 -10.06 -7.32
N THR A 46 0.41 -9.83 -8.30
CA THR A 46 -0.98 -9.39 -8.08
C THR A 46 -1.00 -8.26 -7.01
N TYR A 47 -0.23 -7.16 -7.15
CA TYR A 47 -0.22 -6.28 -8.34
C TYR A 47 1.14 -5.54 -8.67
N LEU A 48 1.44 -4.32 -8.20
CA LEU A 48 2.63 -3.44 -8.44
C LEU A 48 2.62 -2.23 -7.43
N ILE A 49 3.40 -1.11 -7.46
CA ILE A 49 2.80 0.22 -7.04
C ILE A 49 3.36 1.47 -7.77
N GLU A 50 2.47 2.42 -8.05
CA GLU A 50 2.60 3.51 -9.05
C GLU A 50 3.88 4.33 -8.90
N GLN A 51 4.09 4.99 -7.77
CA GLN A 51 5.14 6.01 -7.61
C GLN A 51 6.56 5.47 -7.31
N ILE A 52 6.71 4.16 -7.09
CA ILE A 52 7.99 3.55 -6.72
C ILE A 52 8.68 2.89 -7.93
N VAL A 53 7.91 2.51 -8.96
CA VAL A 53 8.32 1.56 -10.01
C VAL A 53 8.64 2.24 -11.36
N HIS A 54 8.70 3.57 -11.41
CA HIS A 54 8.96 4.35 -12.65
C HIS A 54 7.97 4.01 -13.79
N LYS A 55 6.68 3.82 -13.44
CA LYS A 55 5.59 3.47 -14.36
C LYS A 55 4.33 4.29 -14.08
N LYS A 56 3.48 4.45 -15.10
CA LYS A 56 2.20 5.18 -14.98
C LYS A 56 1.14 4.44 -14.15
N THR A 57 1.11 3.11 -14.15
CA THR A 57 0.11 2.30 -13.44
C THR A 57 0.71 1.11 -12.73
N ALA A 58 0.29 0.91 -11.48
CA ALA A 58 0.76 -0.06 -10.52
C ALA A 58 0.07 0.07 -9.11
N SER A 59 -0.46 -0.99 -8.45
CA SER A 59 -1.47 -0.81 -7.34
C SER A 59 -1.50 -1.72 -6.04
N VAL A 60 -0.67 -2.76 -5.86
CA VAL A 60 -0.39 -3.57 -4.62
C VAL A 60 1.06 -4.13 -4.64
N LEU A 61 1.97 -3.74 -3.73
CA LEU A 61 3.43 -4.09 -3.79
C LEU A 61 3.87 -5.29 -2.93
N CYS A 62 5.01 -5.90 -3.31
CA CYS A 62 5.68 -6.97 -2.54
C CYS A 62 7.21 -6.76 -2.44
N LEU A 63 7.75 -7.04 -1.25
CA LEU A 63 9.18 -7.15 -0.93
C LEU A 63 9.51 -8.61 -0.60
N THR A 64 10.38 -9.24 -1.39
CA THR A 64 10.78 -10.65 -1.17
C THR A 64 11.92 -10.81 -0.16
N THR A 65 12.79 -9.80 -0.05
CA THR A 65 13.93 -9.75 0.87
C THR A 65 14.20 -8.30 1.27
N VAL A 66 14.75 -8.10 2.47
CA VAL A 66 15.02 -6.78 3.06
C VAL A 66 16.44 -6.82 3.67
N LYS A 67 17.22 -5.74 3.52
CA LYS A 67 18.56 -5.61 4.14
C LYS A 67 18.44 -5.54 5.66
N ASN A 68 19.47 -5.99 6.37
CA ASN A 68 19.44 -6.01 7.84
C ASN A 68 19.25 -4.61 8.47
N GLU A 69 19.79 -3.56 7.84
CA GLU A 69 19.57 -2.14 8.19
C GLU A 69 18.08 -1.77 8.34
N ASP A 70 17.27 -2.18 7.36
CA ASP A 70 15.86 -1.79 7.24
C ASP A 70 14.93 -2.69 8.05
N LYS A 71 15.44 -3.78 8.63
CA LYS A 71 14.65 -4.83 9.27
C LYS A 71 13.85 -4.31 10.48
N LEU A 72 14.42 -3.37 11.25
CA LEU A 72 13.76 -2.74 12.39
C LEU A 72 12.65 -1.75 11.98
N GLU A 73 12.81 -1.04 10.85
CA GLU A 73 11.71 -0.26 10.26
C GLU A 73 10.59 -1.19 9.79
N PHE A 74 10.95 -2.28 9.09
CA PHE A 74 10.01 -3.21 8.50
C PHE A 74 9.13 -3.93 9.54
N SER A 75 9.70 -4.33 10.69
CA SER A 75 8.95 -4.95 11.78
C SER A 75 7.82 -4.05 12.31
N LYS A 76 8.08 -2.75 12.51
CA LYS A 76 7.07 -1.78 12.96
C LYS A 76 5.95 -1.60 11.95
N ILE A 77 6.29 -1.60 10.66
CA ILE A 77 5.32 -1.50 9.55
C ILE A 77 4.44 -2.76 9.49
N LEU A 78 5.03 -3.95 9.65
CA LEU A 78 4.29 -5.23 9.68
C LEU A 78 3.28 -5.29 10.84
N GLU A 79 3.68 -4.86 12.03
CA GLU A 79 2.84 -4.84 13.23
C GLU A 79 1.65 -3.88 13.05
N ALA A 80 1.90 -2.66 12.58
CA ALA A 80 0.87 -1.67 12.29
C ALA A 80 -0.12 -2.12 11.18
N ILE A 81 0.33 -2.92 10.21
CA ILE A 81 -0.54 -3.47 9.17
C ILE A 81 -1.41 -4.63 9.71
N LYS A 82 -0.84 -5.55 10.50
CA LYS A 82 -1.60 -6.68 11.08
C LYS A 82 -2.77 -6.19 11.94
N ALA A 83 -2.49 -5.29 12.88
CA ALA A 83 -3.48 -4.73 13.82
C ALA A 83 -4.60 -3.91 13.15
N ASN A 84 -4.41 -3.51 11.88
CA ASN A 84 -5.41 -2.75 11.12
C ASN A 84 -6.14 -3.57 10.05
N PHE A 85 -5.61 -4.70 9.58
CA PHE A 85 -6.22 -5.48 8.50
C PHE A 85 -6.46 -6.95 8.87
N ASN A 86 -5.40 -7.68 9.23
CA ASN A 86 -5.48 -9.12 9.45
C ASN A 86 -6.25 -9.46 10.73
N ASP A 87 -5.92 -8.77 11.82
CA ASP A 87 -6.46 -9.08 13.16
C ASP A 87 -7.93 -8.64 13.30
N LYS A 88 -8.43 -7.86 12.32
CA LYS A 88 -9.81 -7.37 12.20
C LYS A 88 -10.57 -8.01 11.04
N TYR A 89 -10.02 -9.03 10.39
CA TYR A 89 -10.59 -9.69 9.19
C TYR A 89 -12.07 -10.06 9.38
N ASP A 90 -12.41 -10.67 10.52
CA ASP A 90 -13.78 -11.08 10.83
C ASP A 90 -14.74 -9.92 11.15
N GLU A 91 -14.25 -8.76 11.60
CA GLU A 91 -15.07 -7.55 11.73
C GLU A 91 -15.41 -7.04 10.33
N TYR A 92 -14.40 -6.84 9.48
CA TYR A 92 -14.59 -6.36 8.11
C TYR A 92 -15.48 -7.29 7.27
N ARG A 93 -15.36 -8.61 7.45
CA ARG A 93 -16.21 -9.59 6.76
C ARG A 93 -17.69 -9.51 7.17
N LYS A 94 -17.99 -9.09 8.40
CA LYS A 94 -19.36 -8.97 8.94
C LYS A 94 -19.97 -7.59 8.72
N LYS A 95 -19.13 -6.56 8.49
CA LYS A 95 -19.52 -5.14 8.43
C LYS A 95 -19.78 -4.69 7.00
N TRP A 96 -21.06 -4.65 6.60
CA TRP A 96 -21.48 -4.14 5.30
C TRP A 96 -21.36 -2.61 5.25
N GLY A 97 -20.78 -2.10 4.16
CA GLY A 97 -20.67 -0.65 3.90
C GLY A 97 -21.91 -0.07 3.23
N GLY A 98 -21.94 1.27 3.08
CA GLY A 98 -23.07 1.99 2.50
C GLY A 98 -24.02 2.55 3.56
N GLY A 99 -25.31 2.72 3.23
CA GLY A 99 -26.33 3.23 4.14
C GLY A 99 -26.24 4.73 4.49
N ILE A 100 -25.16 5.43 4.10
CA ILE A 100 -24.98 6.86 4.35
C ILE A 100 -25.99 7.67 3.51
N MET A 101 -27.09 8.07 4.14
CA MET A 101 -28.16 8.82 3.51
C MET A 101 -27.72 10.26 3.18
N GLY A 102 -28.27 10.86 2.11
CA GLY A 102 -27.87 12.21 1.66
C GLY A 102 -28.16 13.33 2.68
N SER A 103 -27.32 14.36 2.71
CA SER A 103 -27.31 15.44 3.72
C SER A 103 -28.67 16.11 3.97
N LYS A 104 -29.40 16.46 2.91
CA LYS A 104 -30.76 17.04 3.00
C LYS A 104 -31.74 16.12 3.72
N SER A 105 -31.60 14.81 3.54
CA SER A 105 -32.44 13.80 4.20
C SER A 105 -32.03 13.60 5.67
N GLN A 106 -30.72 13.53 5.96
CA GLN A 106 -30.22 13.47 7.35
C GLN A 106 -30.71 14.65 8.18
N ALA A 107 -30.66 15.87 7.62
CA ALA A 107 -31.16 17.08 8.26
C ALA A 107 -32.68 17.01 8.52
N ARG A 108 -33.47 16.47 7.57
CA ARG A 108 -34.93 16.27 7.73
C ARG A 108 -35.25 15.26 8.84
N THR A 109 -34.54 14.12 8.87
CA THR A 109 -34.72 13.10 9.92
C THR A 109 -34.36 13.67 11.29
N LYS A 110 -33.19 14.30 11.43
CA LYS A 110 -32.73 14.92 12.68
C LYS A 110 -33.66 16.03 13.19
N ALA A 111 -34.26 16.81 12.28
CA ALA A 111 -35.28 17.80 12.63
C ALA A 111 -36.56 17.14 13.15
N LYS A 112 -37.03 16.05 12.51
CA LYS A 112 -38.20 15.28 12.95
C LYS A 112 -37.97 14.61 14.31
N GLU A 113 -36.82 13.97 14.51
CA GLU A 113 -36.41 13.35 15.78
C GLU A 113 -36.38 14.38 16.92
N ARG A 114 -35.80 15.57 16.68
CA ARG A 114 -35.77 16.65 17.68
C ARG A 114 -37.16 17.17 18.07
N LEU A 115 -38.13 17.13 17.16
CA LEU A 115 -39.52 17.49 17.46
C LEU A 115 -40.22 16.36 18.24
N LEU A 116 -40.11 15.10 17.79
CA LEU A 116 -40.67 13.95 18.49
C LEU A 116 -40.14 13.83 19.93
N ALA A 117 -38.84 14.06 20.14
CA ALA A 117 -38.21 14.02 21.46
C ALA A 117 -38.72 15.12 22.39
N LYS A 118 -39.04 16.31 21.86
CA LYS A 118 -39.70 17.38 22.64
C LYS A 118 -41.12 17.01 23.03
N GLU A 119 -41.90 16.51 22.07
CA GLU A 119 -43.29 16.09 22.31
C GLU A 119 -43.35 14.96 23.35
N ALA A 120 -42.49 13.95 23.22
CA ALA A 120 -42.38 12.85 24.18
C ALA A 120 -41.95 13.35 25.58
N ALA A 121 -40.99 14.27 25.67
CA ALA A 121 -40.57 14.85 26.95
C ALA A 121 -41.69 15.67 27.63
N GLN A 122 -42.47 16.43 26.85
CA GLN A 122 -43.65 17.17 27.36
C GLN A 122 -44.83 16.26 27.72
N ARG A 123 -44.84 15.00 27.26
CA ARG A 123 -45.90 14.01 27.48
C ARG A 123 -45.57 12.97 28.55
N MET A 124 -44.35 13.00 29.08
CA MET A 124 -43.93 12.27 30.30
C MET A 124 -43.68 13.22 31.48
N SER A 125 -44.18 14.46 31.38
CA SER A 125 -44.24 15.47 32.43
C SER A 125 -45.69 15.81 32.75
#